data_AF-B8D451-F1
#
_entry.id   AF-B8D451-F1
#
_cell.length_a   1.000
_cell.length_b   1.000
_cell.length_c   1.000
_cell.angle_alpha   90.00
_cell.angle_beta   90.00
_cell.angle_gamma   90.00
#
_symmetry.space_group_name_H-M   'P 1'
#
loop_
_entity.id
_entity.type
_entity.pdbx_description
1 polymer ?
#
loop_
_entity_poly.entity_id
_entity_poly.type
_entity_poly.pdbx_seq_one_letter_code
_entity_poly.pdbx_strand_id
1 'polypeptide(L)'
;MLLISERLLRPKEVCQRLGISYSTLSRWVREGRIKAIRTAGGKYRIPESEVRRIIEGVPAGEVRAVVYARVSSSDQKSDLERQVQYLTQYCSAKGYRVVDVLTDIASGLKADRRGLLKLFEYVVNKQVDVVVVAYRDRLTRFGFEYLEHFFRQYGVRIEVIYGDEPKDAHRELVEDLIEIATSFAGKLYGLRSHKKKKFLEEFKKLLEEVEKGGGESS
;
A
#
# COMPACT_ATOMS: atom_id res chain seq x y z
N MET A 1 7.32 20.82 -2.06
CA MET A 1 6.21 19.87 -1.86
C MET A 1 5.04 20.34 -2.71
N LEU A 2 4.89 19.83 -3.94
CA LEU A 2 3.70 20.10 -4.73
C LEU A 2 2.57 19.29 -4.10
N LEU A 3 1.72 19.94 -3.31
CA LEU A 3 0.36 19.47 -3.06
C LEU A 3 -0.28 19.37 -4.44
N ILE A 4 -0.30 18.17 -5.03
CA ILE A 4 -1.11 17.91 -6.21
C ILE A 4 -2.56 17.92 -5.72
N SER A 5 -3.11 19.12 -5.60
CA SER A 5 -4.52 19.33 -5.32
C SER A 5 -5.33 18.61 -6.38
N GLU A 6 -6.28 17.79 -5.93
CA GLU A 6 -7.18 17.06 -6.80
C GLU A 6 -7.83 18.00 -7.82
N ARG A 7 -7.78 17.61 -9.11
CA ARG A 7 -8.37 18.42 -10.18
C ARG A 7 -9.88 18.46 -10.01
N LEU A 8 -10.40 19.67 -9.86
CA LEU A 8 -11.81 19.95 -9.70
C LEU A 8 -12.43 20.37 -11.04
N LEU A 9 -13.20 19.45 -11.63
CA LEU A 9 -13.79 19.62 -12.96
C LEU A 9 -15.05 20.50 -12.90
N ARG A 10 -15.22 21.30 -13.96
CA ARG A 10 -16.43 22.10 -14.14
C ARG A 10 -17.58 21.18 -14.58
N PRO A 11 -18.84 21.48 -14.21
CA PRO A 11 -19.99 20.66 -14.62
C PRO A 11 -20.07 20.39 -16.12
N LYS A 12 -19.75 21.40 -16.97
CA LYS A 12 -19.73 21.23 -18.43
C LYS A 12 -18.72 20.17 -18.90
N GLU A 13 -17.53 20.16 -18.30
CA GLU A 13 -16.48 19.18 -18.62
C GLU A 13 -16.89 17.77 -18.17
N VAL A 14 -17.54 17.65 -17.01
CA VAL A 14 -18.10 16.38 -16.52
C VAL A 14 -19.20 15.86 -17.43
N CYS A 15 -20.14 16.71 -17.83
CA CYS A 15 -21.18 16.35 -18.80
C CYS A 15 -20.59 15.79 -20.10
N GLN A 16 -19.53 16.41 -20.61
CA GLN A 16 -18.83 15.95 -21.83
C GLN A 16 -18.16 14.60 -21.62
N ARG A 17 -17.43 14.40 -20.53
CA ARG A 17 -16.74 13.13 -20.24
C ARG A 17 -17.69 11.97 -19.99
N LEU A 18 -18.82 12.23 -19.33
CA LEU A 18 -19.82 11.20 -19.00
C LEU A 18 -20.88 11.02 -20.09
N GLY A 19 -20.92 11.88 -21.12
CA GLY A 19 -21.97 11.84 -22.14
C GLY A 19 -23.38 12.14 -21.61
N ILE A 20 -23.51 12.97 -20.56
CA ILE A 20 -24.80 13.27 -19.91
C ILE A 20 -25.18 14.75 -20.00
N SER A 21 -26.46 15.05 -19.89
CA SER A 21 -26.95 16.43 -19.79
C SER A 21 -26.64 17.07 -18.43
N TYR A 22 -26.65 18.40 -18.37
CA TYR A 22 -26.48 19.16 -17.13
C TYR A 22 -27.60 18.88 -16.12
N SER A 23 -28.83 18.64 -16.59
CA SER A 23 -29.97 18.29 -15.74
C SER A 23 -29.75 16.93 -15.07
N THR A 24 -29.23 15.94 -15.80
CA THR A 24 -28.87 14.63 -15.26
C THR A 24 -27.74 14.75 -14.24
N LEU A 25 -26.68 15.51 -14.54
CA LEU A 25 -25.59 15.77 -13.59
C LEU A 25 -26.12 16.41 -12.29
N SER A 26 -26.94 17.47 -12.41
CA SER A 26 -27.51 18.16 -11.24
C SER A 26 -28.41 17.24 -10.41
N ARG A 27 -29.18 16.38 -11.08
CA ARG A 27 -30.00 15.36 -10.43
C ARG A 27 -29.15 14.36 -9.67
N TRP A 28 -28.10 13.82 -10.28
CA TRP A 28 -27.20 12.86 -9.63
C TRP A 28 -26.45 13.45 -8.45
N VAL A 29 -26.05 14.73 -8.52
CA VAL A 29 -25.46 15.44 -7.36
C VAL A 29 -26.48 15.57 -6.23
N ARG A 30 -27.74 15.92 -6.53
CA ARG A 30 -28.80 16.03 -5.52
C ARG A 30 -29.17 14.69 -4.89
N GLU A 31 -29.17 13.63 -5.69
CA GLU A 31 -29.41 12.24 -5.26
C GLU A 31 -28.19 11.62 -4.53
N GLY A 32 -27.06 12.32 -4.43
CA GLY A 32 -25.83 11.80 -3.81
C GLY A 32 -25.08 10.75 -4.66
N ARG A 33 -25.51 10.52 -5.89
CA ARG A 33 -24.87 9.59 -6.85
C ARG A 33 -23.54 10.11 -7.39
N ILE A 34 -23.32 11.43 -7.33
CA ILE A 34 -22.05 12.09 -7.63
C ILE A 34 -21.68 12.98 -6.43
N LYS A 35 -20.51 12.76 -5.85
CA LYS A 35 -19.88 13.68 -4.89
C LYS A 35 -19.45 14.97 -5.60
N ALA A 36 -19.91 16.11 -5.09
CA ALA A 36 -19.54 17.42 -5.62
C ALA A 36 -19.22 18.39 -4.49
N ILE A 37 -18.27 19.27 -4.74
CA ILE A 37 -17.85 20.35 -3.84
C ILE A 37 -18.54 21.64 -4.31
N ARG A 38 -19.15 22.39 -3.39
CA ARG A 38 -19.67 23.73 -3.70
C ARG A 38 -18.57 24.77 -3.44
N THR A 39 -18.33 25.63 -4.42
CA THR A 39 -17.42 26.77 -4.24
C THR A 39 -18.13 27.90 -3.47
N ALA A 40 -17.36 28.86 -2.95
CA ALA A 40 -17.92 30.06 -2.29
C ALA A 40 -18.96 30.82 -3.15
N GLY A 41 -18.83 30.77 -4.48
CA GLY A 41 -19.79 31.33 -5.43
C GLY A 41 -20.99 30.42 -5.75
N GLY A 42 -21.25 29.37 -4.96
CA GLY A 42 -22.41 28.49 -5.08
C GLY A 42 -22.37 27.46 -6.24
N LYS A 43 -21.29 27.45 -7.04
CA LYS A 43 -21.15 26.56 -8.21
C LYS A 43 -20.57 25.21 -7.80
N TYR A 44 -21.03 24.14 -8.45
CA TYR A 44 -20.46 22.81 -8.26
C TYR A 44 -19.10 22.64 -8.94
N ARG A 45 -18.26 21.86 -8.28
CA ARG A 45 -17.01 21.31 -8.77
C ARG A 45 -16.98 19.82 -8.46
N ILE A 46 -16.75 19.01 -9.47
CA ILE A 46 -16.76 17.56 -9.33
C ILE A 46 -15.31 17.09 -9.34
N PRO A 47 -14.87 16.33 -8.33
CA PRO A 47 -13.52 15.79 -8.31
C PRO A 47 -13.28 14.87 -9.52
N GLU A 48 -12.09 14.92 -10.11
CA GLU A 48 -11.76 14.06 -11.27
C GLU A 48 -11.82 12.57 -10.92
N SER A 49 -11.46 12.20 -9.67
CA SER A 49 -11.61 10.83 -9.16
C SER A 49 -13.05 10.33 -9.22
N GLU A 50 -14.01 11.21 -8.92
CA GLU A 50 -15.43 10.90 -8.93
C GLU A 50 -15.96 10.68 -10.34
N VAL A 51 -15.46 11.46 -11.32
CA VAL A 51 -15.79 11.23 -12.73
C VAL A 51 -15.22 9.89 -13.21
N ARG A 52 -13.97 9.57 -12.85
CA ARG A 52 -13.37 8.26 -13.17
C ARG A 52 -14.16 7.10 -12.56
N ARG A 53 -14.55 7.20 -11.29
CA ARG A 53 -15.39 6.20 -10.60
C ARG A 53 -16.63 5.83 -11.43
N ILE A 54 -17.29 6.83 -12.00
CA ILE A 54 -18.52 6.62 -12.79
C ILE A 54 -18.21 5.98 -14.15
N ILE A 55 -17.14 6.41 -14.81
CA ILE A 55 -16.69 5.82 -16.08
C ILE A 55 -16.34 4.33 -15.89
N GLU A 56 -15.73 3.99 -14.75
CA GLU A 56 -15.40 2.61 -14.35
C GLU A 56 -16.62 1.79 -13.87
N GLY A 57 -17.83 2.41 -13.87
CA GLY A 57 -19.08 1.76 -13.48
C GLY A 57 -19.20 1.43 -12.00
N VAL A 58 -18.42 2.08 -11.13
CA VAL A 58 -18.41 1.85 -9.68
C VAL A 58 -19.58 2.61 -9.04
N PRO A 59 -20.55 1.96 -8.36
CA PRO A 59 -21.66 2.63 -7.68
C PRO A 59 -21.22 3.59 -6.57
N ALA A 60 -22.08 4.55 -6.23
CA ALA A 60 -21.80 5.48 -5.15
C ALA A 60 -21.88 4.73 -3.81
N GLY A 61 -20.79 4.77 -3.04
CA GLY A 61 -20.69 4.07 -1.75
C GLY A 61 -20.04 2.68 -1.82
N GLU A 62 -19.73 2.16 -3.01
CA GLU A 62 -18.90 0.96 -3.13
C GLU A 62 -17.45 1.30 -2.76
N VAL A 63 -16.88 0.56 -1.81
CA VAL A 63 -15.50 0.76 -1.35
C VAL A 63 -14.55 -0.01 -2.27
N ARG A 64 -13.66 0.71 -2.94
CA ARG A 64 -12.64 0.13 -3.83
C ARG A 64 -11.41 -0.27 -3.02
N ALA A 65 -11.10 -1.55 -3.00
CA ALA A 65 -9.96 -2.10 -2.29
C ALA A 65 -8.84 -2.49 -3.26
N VAL A 66 -7.59 -2.28 -2.87
CA VAL A 66 -6.46 -3.03 -3.42
C VAL A 66 -5.89 -3.91 -2.33
N VAL A 67 -5.68 -5.18 -2.69
CA VAL A 67 -4.99 -6.15 -1.83
C VAL A 67 -3.49 -6.03 -2.11
N TYR A 68 -2.69 -5.92 -1.05
CA TYR A 68 -1.23 -5.96 -1.16
C TYR A 68 -0.65 -7.07 -0.29
N ALA A 69 0.11 -7.97 -0.89
CA ALA A 69 0.77 -9.10 -0.21
C ALA A 69 2.25 -9.17 -0.55
N ARG A 70 3.08 -9.63 0.39
CA ARG A 70 4.52 -9.70 0.21
C ARG A 70 5.15 -10.84 0.99
N VAL A 71 6.15 -11.47 0.38
CA VAL A 71 7.09 -12.39 1.03
C VAL A 71 8.53 -11.97 0.74
N SER A 72 9.49 -12.36 1.59
CA SER A 72 10.90 -12.02 1.39
C SER A 72 11.61 -12.95 0.40
N SER A 73 11.23 -14.24 0.38
CA SER A 73 11.82 -15.26 -0.49
C SER A 73 10.80 -15.87 -1.47
N SER A 74 11.29 -16.28 -2.64
CA SER A 74 10.51 -17.05 -3.62
C SER A 74 10.04 -18.40 -3.09
N ASP A 75 10.74 -18.95 -2.09
CA ASP A 75 10.40 -20.23 -1.47
C ASP A 75 9.07 -20.15 -0.70
N GLN A 76 8.63 -18.93 -0.35
CA GLN A 76 7.37 -18.65 0.37
C GLN A 76 6.19 -18.36 -0.57
N LYS A 77 6.28 -18.76 -1.85
CA LYS A 77 5.22 -18.48 -2.84
C LYS A 77 3.85 -19.06 -2.44
N SER A 78 3.82 -20.25 -1.85
CA SER A 78 2.58 -20.86 -1.36
C SER A 78 1.92 -20.02 -0.26
N ASP A 79 2.73 -19.38 0.58
CA ASP A 79 2.26 -18.51 1.65
C ASP A 79 1.74 -17.17 1.11
N LEU A 80 2.39 -16.63 0.07
CA LEU A 80 1.90 -15.47 -0.67
C LEU A 80 0.51 -15.73 -1.28
N GLU A 81 0.30 -16.90 -1.89
CA GLU A 81 -0.99 -17.29 -2.47
C GLU A 81 -2.09 -17.40 -1.40
N ARG A 82 -1.78 -18.00 -0.24
CA ARG A 82 -2.69 -18.06 0.91
C ARG A 82 -3.06 -16.68 1.44
N GLN A 83 -2.07 -15.79 1.57
CA GLN A 83 -2.31 -14.40 1.97
C GLN A 83 -3.27 -13.72 0.99
N VAL A 84 -3.00 -13.78 -0.31
CA VAL A 84 -3.87 -13.19 -1.34
C VAL A 84 -5.30 -13.72 -1.24
N GLN A 85 -5.47 -15.03 -1.10
CA GLN A 85 -6.79 -15.65 -1.00
C GLN A 85 -7.55 -15.15 0.23
N TYR A 86 -6.91 -15.13 1.40
CA TYR A 86 -7.50 -14.66 2.64
C TYR A 86 -7.88 -13.17 2.58
N LEU A 87 -6.98 -12.32 2.09
CA LEU A 87 -7.23 -10.87 1.95
C LEU A 87 -8.37 -10.59 0.97
N THR A 88 -8.47 -11.36 -0.12
CA THR A 88 -9.55 -11.24 -1.09
C THR A 88 -10.90 -11.64 -0.48
N GLN A 89 -10.95 -12.76 0.25
CA GLN A 89 -12.15 -13.19 0.97
C GLN A 89 -12.59 -12.17 2.01
N TYR A 90 -11.65 -11.59 2.74
CA TYR A 90 -11.92 -10.50 3.69
C TYR A 90 -12.59 -9.30 3.01
N CYS A 91 -12.07 -8.89 1.85
CA CYS A 91 -12.65 -7.81 1.06
C CYS A 91 -14.08 -8.14 0.63
N SER A 92 -14.31 -9.36 0.12
CA SER A 92 -15.65 -9.81 -0.28
C SER A 92 -16.63 -9.80 0.91
N ALA A 93 -16.20 -10.27 2.09
CA ALA A 93 -17.02 -10.28 3.29
C ALA A 93 -17.39 -8.88 3.80
N LYS A 94 -16.52 -7.89 3.59
CA LYS A 94 -16.78 -6.47 3.88
C LYS A 94 -17.62 -5.75 2.82
N GLY A 95 -17.92 -6.41 1.70
CA GLY A 95 -18.56 -5.78 0.55
C GLY A 95 -17.65 -4.81 -0.20
N TYR A 96 -16.32 -4.97 -0.08
CA TYR A 96 -15.36 -4.19 -0.85
C TYR A 96 -15.19 -4.79 -2.24
N ARG A 97 -15.10 -3.92 -3.25
CA ARG A 97 -14.72 -4.31 -4.61
C ARG A 97 -13.21 -4.32 -4.74
N VAL A 98 -12.63 -5.50 -4.94
CA VAL A 98 -11.20 -5.63 -5.20
C VAL A 98 -10.91 -5.14 -6.63
N VAL A 99 -10.18 -4.03 -6.73
CA VAL A 99 -9.78 -3.42 -8.01
C VAL A 99 -8.54 -4.10 -8.58
N ASP A 100 -7.59 -4.44 -7.72
CA ASP A 100 -6.37 -5.15 -8.10
C ASP A 100 -5.79 -5.92 -6.91
N VAL A 101 -4.98 -6.92 -7.21
CA VAL A 101 -4.20 -7.71 -6.26
C VAL A 101 -2.72 -7.53 -6.61
N LEU A 102 -1.98 -6.89 -5.72
CA LEU A 102 -0.59 -6.55 -5.91
C LEU A 102 0.28 -7.43 -5.02
N THR A 103 1.33 -8.00 -5.60
CA THR A 103 2.23 -8.91 -4.89
C THR A 103 3.69 -8.57 -5.15
N ASP A 104 4.55 -8.72 -4.14
CA ASP A 104 6.00 -8.62 -4.30
C ASP A 104 6.73 -9.78 -3.60
N ILE A 105 7.85 -10.21 -4.20
CA ILE A 105 8.82 -11.12 -3.60
C ILE A 105 10.11 -10.34 -3.38
N ALA A 106 10.23 -9.73 -2.20
CA ALA A 106 11.34 -8.86 -1.82
C ALA A 106 11.30 -8.53 -0.32
N SER A 107 12.45 -8.14 0.24
CA SER A 107 12.53 -7.55 1.58
C SER A 107 11.60 -6.34 1.75
N GLY A 108 11.05 -6.19 2.94
CA GLY A 108 10.26 -5.02 3.34
C GLY A 108 11.08 -3.71 3.39
N LEU A 109 12.41 -3.79 3.30
CA LEU A 109 13.32 -2.63 3.24
C LEU A 109 13.40 -2.00 1.84
N LYS A 110 13.07 -2.74 0.78
CA LYS A 110 13.14 -2.24 -0.60
C LYS A 110 11.97 -1.32 -0.90
N ALA A 111 12.25 -0.10 -1.32
CA ALA A 111 11.21 0.89 -1.67
C ALA A 111 10.84 0.87 -3.17
N ASP A 112 11.64 0.23 -4.01
CA ASP A 112 11.48 0.14 -5.48
C ASP A 112 10.74 -1.13 -5.93
N ARG A 113 10.05 -1.80 -5.00
CA ARG A 113 9.19 -2.96 -5.25
C ARG A 113 8.11 -2.62 -6.29
N ARG A 114 7.95 -3.46 -7.31
CA ARG A 114 7.05 -3.18 -8.44
C ARG A 114 5.59 -3.10 -8.01
N GLY A 115 5.15 -4.03 -7.16
CA GLY A 115 3.79 -4.01 -6.61
C GLY A 115 3.55 -2.79 -5.73
N LEU A 116 4.52 -2.43 -4.88
CA LEU A 116 4.45 -1.23 -4.04
C LEU A 116 4.38 0.06 -4.89
N LEU A 117 5.21 0.20 -5.93
CA LEU A 117 5.19 1.37 -6.81
C LEU A 117 3.83 1.48 -7.54
N LYS A 118 3.29 0.36 -8.02
CA LYS A 118 1.96 0.33 -8.62
C LYS A 118 0.86 0.70 -7.60
N LEU A 119 1.01 0.28 -6.34
CA LEU A 119 0.11 0.69 -5.26
C LEU A 119 0.12 2.21 -5.06
N PHE A 120 1.30 2.84 -5.08
CA PHE A 120 1.40 4.31 -5.03
C PHE A 120 0.65 4.99 -6.18
N GLU A 121 0.72 4.43 -7.39
CA GLU A 121 -0.04 4.96 -8.54
C GLU A 121 -1.55 4.90 -8.29
N TYR A 122 -2.09 3.77 -7.79
CA TYR A 122 -3.50 3.66 -7.42
C TYR A 122 -3.93 4.71 -6.39
N VAL A 123 -3.08 4.94 -5.37
CA VAL A 123 -3.34 5.91 -4.29
C VAL A 123 -3.31 7.33 -4.84
N VAL A 124 -2.25 7.72 -5.55
CA VAL A 124 -2.08 9.08 -6.09
C VAL A 124 -3.20 9.42 -7.09
N ASN A 125 -3.63 8.45 -7.89
CA ASN A 125 -4.71 8.62 -8.86
C ASN A 125 -6.12 8.51 -8.23
N LYS A 126 -6.22 8.25 -6.92
CA LYS A 126 -7.49 8.05 -6.18
C LYS A 126 -8.38 6.97 -6.81
N GLN A 127 -7.76 5.91 -7.31
CA GLN A 127 -8.43 4.76 -7.92
C GLN A 127 -8.90 3.75 -6.88
N VAL A 128 -8.46 3.90 -5.64
CA VAL A 128 -8.79 3.03 -4.50
C VAL A 128 -9.19 3.89 -3.31
N ASP A 129 -9.93 3.30 -2.38
CA ASP A 129 -10.38 3.92 -1.13
C ASP A 129 -9.74 3.23 0.08
N VAL A 130 -9.36 1.95 -0.05
CA VAL A 130 -8.69 1.17 0.99
C VAL A 130 -7.58 0.30 0.40
N VAL A 131 -6.48 0.19 1.15
CA VAL A 131 -5.42 -0.80 0.91
C VAL A 131 -5.52 -1.84 2.01
N VAL A 132 -5.62 -3.12 1.64
CA VAL A 132 -5.76 -4.22 2.59
C VAL A 132 -4.46 -5.02 2.61
N VAL A 133 -3.88 -5.18 3.80
CA VAL A 133 -2.65 -5.94 4.04
C VAL A 133 -2.83 -6.89 5.22
N ALA A 134 -2.08 -8.00 5.23
CA ALA A 134 -2.16 -8.95 6.34
C ALA A 134 -1.57 -8.38 7.63
N TYR A 135 -0.33 -7.88 7.55
CA TYR A 135 0.44 -7.28 8.66
C TYR A 135 1.10 -5.97 8.21
N ARG A 136 1.52 -5.12 9.16
CA ARG A 136 2.17 -3.83 8.87
C ARG A 136 3.47 -3.99 8.07
N ASP A 137 4.26 -5.00 8.43
CA ASP A 137 5.57 -5.27 7.83
C ASP A 137 5.50 -5.79 6.38
N ARG A 138 4.34 -6.34 5.97
CA ARG A 138 4.10 -6.71 4.58
C ARG A 138 4.17 -5.49 3.68
N LEU A 139 3.65 -4.35 4.14
CA LEU A 139 3.73 -3.10 3.39
C LEU A 139 5.15 -2.52 3.40
N THR A 140 5.78 -2.42 4.57
CA THR A 140 7.15 -1.91 4.72
C THR A 140 7.73 -2.31 6.07
N ARG A 141 9.05 -2.60 6.13
CA ARG A 141 9.71 -2.89 7.40
C ARG A 141 9.83 -1.64 8.29
N PHE A 142 10.01 -0.47 7.69
CA PHE A 142 10.08 0.81 8.39
C PHE A 142 9.24 1.89 7.72
N GLY A 143 8.83 2.89 8.49
CA GLY A 143 8.10 4.05 7.95
C GLY A 143 6.64 3.77 7.62
N PHE A 144 6.02 2.79 8.28
CA PHE A 144 4.60 2.52 8.11
C PHE A 144 3.76 3.75 8.45
N GLU A 145 4.07 4.50 9.53
CA GLU A 145 3.32 5.72 9.86
C GLU A 145 3.42 6.77 8.76
N TYR A 146 4.56 6.88 8.08
CA TYR A 146 4.73 7.81 6.96
C TYR A 146 3.85 7.41 5.77
N LEU A 147 3.78 6.12 5.45
CA LEU A 147 2.89 5.62 4.39
C LEU A 147 1.42 5.81 4.75
N GLU A 148 1.05 5.51 6.00
CA GLU A 148 -0.33 5.71 6.47
C GLU A 148 -0.74 7.18 6.40
N HIS A 149 0.12 8.08 6.88
CA HIS A 149 -0.12 9.51 6.80
C HIS A 149 -0.26 9.98 5.34
N PHE A 150 0.65 9.53 4.47
CA PHE A 150 0.64 9.84 3.04
C PHE A 150 -0.66 9.34 2.37
N PHE A 151 -1.05 8.08 2.54
CA PHE A 151 -2.27 7.51 1.95
C PHE A 151 -3.52 8.26 2.42
N ARG A 152 -3.57 8.63 3.71
CA ARG A 152 -4.67 9.40 4.30
C ARG A 152 -4.87 10.74 3.62
N GLN A 153 -3.80 11.43 3.19
CA GLN A 153 -3.91 12.69 2.44
C GLN A 153 -4.62 12.53 1.08
N TYR A 154 -4.53 11.34 0.48
CA TYR A 154 -5.23 11.01 -0.76
C TYR A 154 -6.64 10.44 -0.53
N GLY A 155 -7.08 10.33 0.73
CA GLY A 155 -8.36 9.75 1.10
C GLY A 155 -8.36 8.22 1.12
N VAL A 156 -7.17 7.60 1.12
CA VAL A 156 -7.00 6.15 1.16
C VAL A 156 -6.62 5.74 2.58
N ARG A 157 -7.32 4.75 3.14
CA ARG A 157 -6.95 4.15 4.44
C ARG A 157 -6.22 2.83 4.24
N ILE A 158 -5.34 2.49 5.18
CA ILE A 158 -4.70 1.17 5.24
C ILE A 158 -5.45 0.34 6.28
N GLU A 159 -5.87 -0.85 5.88
CA GLU A 159 -6.55 -1.81 6.75
C GLU A 159 -5.64 -3.02 6.93
N VAL A 160 -5.15 -3.20 8.16
CA VAL A 160 -4.29 -4.32 8.55
C VAL A 160 -5.16 -5.35 9.26
N ILE A 161 -5.14 -6.60 8.79
CA ILE A 161 -6.06 -7.62 9.34
C ILE A 161 -5.55 -8.20 10.66
N TYR A 162 -4.25 -8.40 10.78
CA TYR A 162 -3.64 -8.98 11.96
C TYR A 162 -2.80 -7.94 12.71
N GLY A 163 -2.78 -8.05 14.04
CA GLY A 163 -2.03 -7.15 14.92
C GLY A 163 -0.53 -7.50 14.94
N ASP A 164 -0.20 -8.64 15.55
CA ASP A 164 1.18 -9.07 15.76
C ASP A 164 1.71 -9.93 14.62
N GLU A 165 3.00 -9.83 14.31
CA GLU A 165 3.67 -10.64 13.29
C GLU A 165 3.66 -12.14 13.66
N PRO A 166 3.54 -13.04 12.66
CA PRO A 166 3.57 -14.47 12.93
C PRO A 166 5.00 -14.93 13.26
N LYS A 167 5.14 -16.03 14.01
CA LYS A 167 6.44 -16.50 14.53
C LYS A 167 7.48 -16.81 13.44
N ASP A 168 7.06 -17.10 12.22
CA ASP A 168 7.95 -17.30 11.07
C ASP A 168 8.61 -16.00 10.56
N ALA A 169 8.13 -14.83 11.00
CA ALA A 169 8.72 -13.53 10.69
C ALA A 169 10.14 -13.36 11.27
N HIS A 170 10.54 -14.14 12.28
CA HIS A 170 11.88 -14.09 12.87
C HIS A 170 13.00 -14.23 11.85
N ARG A 171 12.88 -15.18 10.92
CA ARG A 171 13.89 -15.38 9.87
C ARG A 171 14.00 -14.17 8.95
N GLU A 172 12.84 -13.60 8.58
CA GLU A 172 12.79 -12.42 7.73
C GLU A 172 13.39 -11.19 8.43
N LEU A 173 13.17 -11.03 9.74
CA LEU A 173 13.77 -9.97 10.54
C LEU A 173 15.30 -10.07 10.60
N VAL A 174 15.83 -11.29 10.74
CA VAL A 174 17.29 -11.54 10.74
C VAL A 174 17.90 -11.20 9.37
N GLU A 175 17.25 -11.63 8.28
CA GLU A 175 17.67 -11.29 6.92
C GLU A 175 17.68 -9.77 6.68
N ASP A 176 16.62 -9.07 7.11
CA ASP A 176 16.53 -7.61 7.01
C ASP A 176 17.61 -6.91 7.85
N LEU A 177 17.90 -7.40 9.05
CA LEU A 177 18.96 -6.84 9.90
C LEU A 177 20.34 -7.01 9.27
N ILE A 178 20.62 -8.15 8.64
CA ILE A 178 21.86 -8.39 7.90
C ILE A 178 21.95 -7.43 6.70
N GLU A 179 20.86 -7.15 5.99
CA GLU A 179 20.83 -6.21 4.87
C GLU A 179 21.13 -4.77 5.34
N ILE A 180 20.54 -4.35 6.46
CA ILE A 180 20.83 -3.05 7.10
C ILE A 180 22.31 -2.97 7.48
N ALA A 181 22.82 -3.94 8.23
CA ALA A 181 24.22 -3.99 8.66
C ALA A 181 25.18 -3.96 7.46
N THR A 182 24.83 -4.66 6.38
CA THR A 182 25.61 -4.67 5.13
C THR A 182 25.65 -3.30 4.46
N SER A 183 24.51 -2.60 4.43
CA SER A 183 24.42 -1.22 3.91
C SER A 183 25.27 -0.25 4.71
N PHE A 184 25.18 -0.29 6.04
CA PHE A 184 25.99 0.56 6.93
C PHE A 184 27.49 0.22 6.84
N ALA A 185 27.86 -1.06 6.88
CA ALA A 185 29.25 -1.48 6.75
C ALA A 185 29.87 -1.05 5.40
N GLY A 186 29.07 -1.06 4.32
CA GLY A 186 29.47 -0.52 3.02
C GLY A 186 29.77 0.98 3.05
N LYS A 187 28.97 1.77 3.78
CA LYS A 187 29.18 3.21 3.96
C LYS A 187 30.37 3.52 4.89
N LEU A 188 30.55 2.75 5.96
CA LEU A 188 31.60 2.97 6.96
C LEU A 188 32.98 2.53 6.47
N TYR A 189 33.08 1.37 5.81
CA TYR A 189 34.37 0.75 5.48
C TYR A 189 34.67 0.72 3.99
N GLY A 190 33.71 1.06 3.13
CA GLY A 190 33.83 0.96 1.67
C GLY A 190 33.44 -0.42 1.13
N LEU A 191 32.95 -0.44 -0.12
CA LEU A 191 32.30 -1.62 -0.73
C LEU A 191 33.18 -2.87 -0.83
N ARG A 192 34.51 -2.71 -0.95
CA ARG A 192 35.50 -3.79 -1.16
C ARG A 192 36.46 -4.00 0.01
N SER A 193 36.17 -3.44 1.19
CA SER A 193 37.10 -3.51 2.32
C SER A 193 37.06 -4.87 3.03
N HIS A 194 38.23 -5.42 3.35
CA HIS A 194 38.36 -6.59 4.22
C HIS A 194 37.70 -6.38 5.59
N LYS A 195 37.67 -5.14 6.10
CA LYS A 195 36.99 -4.80 7.36
C LYS A 195 35.47 -4.99 7.27
N LYS A 196 34.85 -4.71 6.12
CA LYS A 196 33.42 -5.00 5.87
C LYS A 196 33.14 -6.49 5.97
N LYS A 197 33.95 -7.32 5.30
CA LYS A 197 33.78 -8.77 5.30
C LYS A 197 33.89 -9.34 6.71
N LYS A 198 34.92 -8.93 7.45
CA LYS A 198 35.14 -9.34 8.85
C LYS A 198 33.96 -8.95 9.75
N PHE A 199 33.51 -7.70 9.67
CA PHE A 199 32.36 -7.21 10.45
C PHE A 199 31.09 -8.03 10.17
N LEU A 200 30.79 -8.32 8.91
CA LEU A 200 29.60 -9.09 8.56
C LEU A 200 29.68 -10.55 8.98
N GLU A 201 30.86 -11.17 8.94
CA GLU A 201 31.07 -12.53 9.45
C GLU A 201 30.89 -12.58 10.98
N GLU A 202 31.46 -11.64 11.72
CA GLU A 202 31.27 -11.53 13.18
C GLU A 202 29.81 -11.26 13.54
N PHE A 203 29.15 -10.38 12.79
CA PHE A 203 27.75 -10.04 13.01
C PHE A 203 26.81 -11.24 12.76
N LYS A 204 27.05 -12.01 11.69
CA LYS A 204 26.28 -13.24 11.41
C LYS A 204 26.46 -14.30 12.49
N LYS A 205 27.70 -14.54 12.95
CA LYS A 205 27.96 -15.48 14.05
C LYS A 205 27.21 -15.09 15.33
N LEU A 206 27.22 -13.80 15.66
CA LEU A 206 26.52 -13.30 16.84
C LEU A 206 25.01 -13.52 16.74
N LEU A 207 24.43 -13.34 15.55
CA LEU A 207 23.02 -13.63 15.32
C LEU A 207 22.70 -15.14 15.44
N GLU A 208 23.55 -16.00 14.88
CA GLU A 208 23.40 -17.47 15.01
C GLU A 208 23.56 -17.97 16.46
N GLU A 209 24.43 -17.34 17.25
CA GLU A 209 24.60 -17.64 18.67
C GLU A 209 23.37 -17.24 19.49
N VAL A 210 22.79 -16.06 19.20
CA VAL A 210 21.55 -15.59 19.83
C VAL A 210 20.36 -16.47 19.44
N GLU A 211 20.29 -16.92 18.18
CA GLU A 211 19.26 -17.87 17.72
C GLU A 211 19.33 -19.22 18.48
N LYS A 212 20.53 -19.72 18.77
CA LYS A 212 20.73 -20.98 19.50
C LYS A 212 20.51 -20.84 21.01
N GLY A 213 20.92 -19.72 21.61
CA GLY A 213 20.78 -19.47 23.05
C GLY A 213 19.35 -19.18 23.51
N GLY A 214 18.47 -18.71 22.62
CA GLY A 214 17.06 -18.48 22.93
C GLY A 214 16.18 -19.74 23.02
N GLY A 215 16.71 -20.92 22.64
CA GLY A 215 15.98 -22.19 22.66
C GLY A 215 15.95 -22.92 24.01
N GLU A 216 16.75 -22.50 25.00
CA GLU A 216 16.86 -23.15 26.32
C GLU A 216 16.10 -22.42 27.44
N SER A 217 15.22 -21.49 27.11
CA SER A 217 14.36 -20.80 28.08
C SER A 217 12.91 -20.79 27.61
N SER A 218 12.27 -21.95 27.64
CA SER A 218 10.82 -22.13 27.58
C SER A 218 10.41 -23.31 28.44
#